data_AF-A0A2M9H8U5-F1
#
_entry.id   AF-A0A2M9H8U5-F1
#
_cell.length_a   1.000
_cell.length_b   1.000
_cell.length_c   1.000
_cell.angle_alpha   90.00
_cell.angle_beta   90.00
_cell.angle_gamma   90.00
#
_symmetry.space_group_name_H-M   'P 1'
#
loop_
_entity.id
_entity.type
_entity.pdbx_description
1 polymer ?
#
loop_
_entity_poly.entity_id
_entity_poly.type
_entity_poly.pdbx_seq_one_letter_code
_entity_poly.pdbx_strand_id
1 'polypeptide(L)' 'MTERESRAIGVAEVIHSAHMEGGDVTPAFLADARDYVEEKIDVRELLNRTRRRYGLETV' A
#
# COMPACT_ATOMS: atom_id res chain seq x y z
N MET A 1 -3.57 3.82 -20.16
CA MET A 1 -3.51 3.46 -18.74
C MET A 1 -4.38 4.43 -17.97
N THR A 2 -5.35 3.89 -17.26
CA THR A 2 -6.17 4.60 -16.26
C THR A 2 -5.37 4.78 -14.97
N GLU A 3 -5.80 5.70 -14.10
CA GLU A 3 -5.13 5.92 -12.82
C GLU A 3 -5.18 4.67 -11.92
N ARG A 4 -6.33 3.99 -11.89
CA ARG A 4 -6.50 2.68 -11.25
C ARG A 4 -5.50 1.62 -11.73
N GLU A 5 -5.27 1.50 -13.04
CA GLU A 5 -4.28 0.56 -13.60
C GLU A 5 -2.86 0.92 -13.14
N SER A 6 -2.50 2.20 -13.19
CA SER A 6 -1.19 2.68 -12.71
C SER A 6 -0.99 2.37 -11.22
N ARG A 7 -2.02 2.56 -10.39
CA ARG A 7 -1.97 2.23 -8.95
C ARG A 7 -1.84 0.73 -8.72
N ALA A 8 -2.56 -0.09 -9.48
CA ALA A 8 -2.49 -1.55 -9.37
C ALA A 8 -1.10 -2.08 -9.73
N ILE A 9 -0.49 -1.53 -10.79
CA ILE A 9 0.89 -1.87 -11.19
C ILE A 9 1.87 -1.49 -10.07
N GLY A 10 1.80 -0.25 -9.55
CA GLY A 10 2.69 0.18 -8.47
C GLY A 10 2.56 -0.65 -7.19
N VAL A 11 1.34 -1.04 -6.81
CA VAL A 11 1.11 -1.94 -5.65
C VAL A 11 1.74 -3.32 -5.91
N ALA A 12 1.58 -3.88 -7.11
CA ALA A 12 2.17 -5.16 -7.46
C ALA A 12 3.70 -5.12 -7.42
N GLU A 13 4.32 -4.04 -7.91
CA GLU A 13 5.78 -3.84 -7.86
C GLU A 13 6.30 -3.76 -6.42
N VAL A 14 5.62 -3.03 -5.53
CA VAL A 14 6.00 -2.93 -4.11
C VAL A 14 5.91 -4.29 -3.40
N ILE A 15 4.82 -5.04 -3.63
CA ILE A 15 4.65 -6.37 -3.04
C ILE A 15 5.72 -7.33 -3.56
N HIS A 16 5.99 -7.29 -4.87
CA HIS A 16 7.02 -8.11 -5.49
C HIS A 16 8.42 -7.77 -4.94
N SER A 17 8.74 -6.48 -4.79
CA SER A 17 10.00 -6.03 -4.19
C SER A 17 10.17 -6.55 -2.77
N ALA A 18 9.14 -6.44 -1.93
CA ALA A 18 9.18 -6.98 -0.57
C ALA A 18 9.43 -8.49 -0.56
N HIS A 19 8.76 -9.23 -1.46
CA HIS A 19 8.94 -10.67 -1.60
C HIS A 19 10.36 -11.06 -2.05
N MET A 20 10.94 -10.30 -2.98
CA MET A 20 12.33 -10.49 -3.42
C MET A 20 13.34 -10.27 -2.30
N GLU A 21 13.01 -9.44 -1.30
CA GLU A 21 13.81 -9.21 -0.09
C GLU A 21 13.53 -10.25 1.02
N GLY A 22 12.71 -11.27 0.74
CA GLY A 22 12.33 -12.32 1.70
C GLY A 22 11.28 -11.88 2.71
N GLY A 23 10.63 -10.74 2.49
CA GLY A 23 9.52 -10.26 3.30
C GLY A 23 8.17 -10.47 2.64
N ASP A 24 7.11 -10.54 3.45
CA ASP A 24 5.73 -10.52 2.94
C ASP A 24 4.97 -9.32 3.51
N VAL A 25 4.01 -8.83 2.75
CA VAL A 25 3.11 -7.77 3.23
C VAL A 25 1.99 -8.35 4.08
N THR A 26 1.59 -7.60 5.10
CA THR A 26 0.50 -8.03 5.98
C THR A 26 -0.86 -8.00 5.25
N PRO A 27 -1.82 -8.86 5.64
CA PRO A 27 -3.20 -8.78 5.12
C PRO A 27 -3.85 -7.40 5.31
N ALA A 28 -3.50 -6.69 6.39
CA ALA A 28 -3.98 -5.34 6.65
C ALA A 28 -3.44 -4.33 5.63
N PHE A 29 -2.16 -4.44 5.23
CA PHE A 29 -1.62 -3.62 4.15
C PHE A 29 -2.29 -3.91 2.82
N LEU A 30 -2.56 -5.19 2.49
CA LEU A 30 -3.27 -5.56 1.26
C LEU A 30 -4.67 -4.95 1.18
N ALA A 31 -5.39 -4.88 2.31
CA ALA A 31 -6.69 -4.22 2.37
C ALA A 31 -6.60 -2.72 2.06
N ASP A 32 -5.62 -2.02 2.65
CA ASP A 32 -5.42 -0.59 2.37
C ASP A 32 -4.95 -0.35 0.92
N ALA A 33 -4.08 -1.22 0.39
CA ALA A 33 -3.61 -1.13 -0.98
C ALA A 33 -4.75 -1.32 -1.99
N ARG A 34 -5.69 -2.23 -1.71
CA ARG A 34 -6.93 -2.36 -2.50
C ARG A 34 -7.76 -1.08 -2.43
N ASP A 35 -7.98 -0.51 -1.25
CA ASP A 35 -8.74 0.73 -1.09
C ASP A 35 -8.07 1.89 -1.86
N TYR A 36 -6.74 1.93 -1.91
CA TYR A 36 -5.96 2.90 -2.69
C TYR A 36 -6.13 2.70 -4.22
N VAL A 37 -6.06 1.46 -4.69
CA VAL A 37 -6.29 1.11 -6.11
C VAL A 37 -7.72 1.43 -6.53
N GLU A 38 -8.70 1.20 -5.65
CA GLU A 38 -10.11 1.51 -5.88
C GLU A 38 -10.46 2.99 -5.66
N GLU A 39 -9.46 3.85 -5.47
CA GLU A 39 -9.61 5.30 -5.28
C GLU A 39 -10.48 5.69 -4.07
N LYS A 40 -10.68 4.77 -3.11
CA LYS A 40 -11.39 5.02 -1.85
C LYS A 40 -10.53 5.82 -0.87
N ILE A 41 -9.21 5.70 -0.99
CA ILE A 41 -8.22 6.47 -0.24
C ILE A 41 -7.12 6.98 -1.18
N ASP A 42 -6.48 8.08 -0.80
CA ASP A 42 -5.30 8.59 -1.48
C ASP A 42 -4.00 7.98 -0.90
N VAL A 43 -2.86 8.32 -1.51
CA VAL A 43 -1.55 7.85 -1.05
C VAL A 43 -1.19 8.34 0.35
N ARG A 44 -1.69 9.51 0.77
CA ARG A 44 -1.42 10.07 2.11
C ARG A 44 -2.12 9.23 3.17
N GLU A 45 -3.37 8.86 2.92
CA GLU A 45 -4.14 8.01 3.82
C GLU A 45 -3.58 6.58 3.88
N LEU A 46 -3.12 6.01 2.74
CA LEU A 46 -2.40 4.73 2.74
C LEU A 46 -1.14 4.77 3.63
N LEU A 47 -0.37 5.85 3.55
CA LEU A 47 0.80 6.08 4.41
C LEU A 47 0.40 6.28 5.88
N ASN A 48 -0.63 7.08 6.16
CA ASN A 48 -1.09 7.33 7.53
C ASN A 48 -1.55 6.03 8.22
N ARG A 49 -2.34 5.20 7.53
CA ARG A 49 -2.78 3.89 8.07
C ARG A 49 -1.59 2.98 8.34
N THR A 50 -0.62 2.95 7.43
CA THR A 50 0.61 2.18 7.60
C THR A 50 1.41 2.69 8.81
N ARG A 51 1.62 4.00 8.92
CA ARG A 51 2.34 4.61 10.05
C ARG A 51 1.65 4.37 11.38
N ARG A 52 0.32 4.55 11.45
CA ARG A 52 -0.48 4.23 12.64
C ARG A 52 -0.31 2.78 13.07
N ARG A 53 -0.34 1.84 12.12
CA ARG A 53 -0.15 0.41 12.40
C ARG A 53 1.19 0.10 13.06
N TYR A 54 2.23 0.87 12.73
CA TYR A 54 3.57 0.71 13.29
C TYR A 54 3.91 1.73 14.39
N GLY A 55 2.94 2.51 14.87
CA GLY A 55 3.17 3.52 15.93
C GLY A 55 4.02 4.72 15.49
N LEU A 56 4.07 5.02 14.19
CA LEU A 56 4.89 6.07 13.58
C LEU A 56 4.13 7.40 13.37
N GLU A 57 3.10 7.69 14.15
CA GLU A 57 2.24 8.88 13.96
C GLU A 57 2.91 10.20 14.35
N THR A 58 4.03 10.15 15.08
CA THR A 58 4.69 11.30 15.72
C THR A 58 5.94 11.85 15.03
N VAL A 59 6.29 11.37 13.83
CA VAL A 59 7.49 11.84 13.08
C VAL A 59 7.13 12.85 12.01
#